data_AF-J3F4X7-F1
#
_entry.id   AF-J3F4X7-F1
#
_cell.length_a   1.000
_cell.length_b   1.000
_cell.length_c   1.000
_cell.angle_alpha   90.00
_cell.angle_beta   90.00
_cell.angle_gamma   90.00
#
_symmetry.space_group_name_H-M   'P 1'
#
loop_
_entity.id
_entity.type
_entity.pdbx_description
1 polymer ?
#
loop_
_entity_poly.entity_id
_entity_poly.type
_entity_poly.pdbx_seq_one_letter_code
_entity_poly.pdbx_strand_id
1 'polypeptide(L)' 'MSPAELGMAPWQVDRARRELQGWSDDALAASILAVARADAEAKGASRDPVYAVERAVLTICDARRSGTRRR' A
#
# COMPACT_ATOMS: atom_id res chain seq x y z
N MET A 1 -21.44 -0.42 -3.39
CA MET A 1 -20.59 -0.16 -4.57
C MET A 1 -20.42 -1.45 -5.35
N SER A 2 -21.02 -1.56 -6.53
CA SER A 2 -20.87 -2.70 -7.42
C SER A 2 -19.52 -2.64 -8.17
N PRO A 3 -18.97 -3.77 -8.65
CA PRO A 3 -17.77 -3.79 -9.50
C PRO A 3 -17.85 -2.84 -10.71
N ALA A 4 -19.06 -2.73 -11.30
CA ALA A 4 -19.32 -1.85 -12.43
C ALA A 4 -19.22 -0.36 -12.06
N GLU A 5 -19.63 0.01 -10.84
CA GLU A 5 -19.45 1.39 -10.32
C GLU A 5 -17.98 1.73 -10.05
N LEU A 6 -17.11 0.74 -9.90
CA LEU A 6 -15.66 0.90 -9.78
C LEU A 6 -14.93 0.92 -11.13
N GLY A 7 -15.64 0.71 -12.25
CA GLY A 7 -15.01 0.57 -13.58
C GLY A 7 -14.09 -0.66 -13.71
N MET A 8 -14.22 -1.63 -12.79
CA MET A 8 -13.35 -2.81 -12.72
C MET A 8 -14.04 -4.02 -13.36
N ALA A 9 -13.29 -4.79 -14.15
CA ALA A 9 -13.73 -6.10 -14.58
C ALA A 9 -13.93 -7.03 -13.35
N PRO A 10 -14.88 -8.00 -13.38
CA PRO A 10 -15.16 -8.85 -12.23
C PRO A 10 -13.91 -9.54 -11.64
N TRP A 11 -13.03 -10.05 -12.50
CA TRP A 11 -11.79 -10.71 -12.08
C TRP A 11 -10.82 -9.77 -11.34
N GLN A 12 -10.85 -8.46 -11.61
CA GLN A 12 -10.04 -7.47 -10.91
C GLN A 12 -10.52 -7.28 -9.48
N VAL A 13 -11.84 -7.32 -9.26
CA VAL A 13 -12.42 -7.25 -7.91
C VAL A 13 -12.07 -8.50 -7.11
N ASP A 14 -12.19 -9.68 -7.71
CA ASP A 14 -11.83 -10.94 -7.03
C ASP A 14 -10.34 -11.01 -6.69
N ARG A 15 -9.49 -10.48 -7.58
CA ARG A 15 -8.06 -10.33 -7.32
C ARG A 15 -7.80 -9.36 -6.17
N ALA A 16 -8.38 -8.16 -6.22
CA ALA A 16 -8.21 -7.14 -5.18
C ALA A 16 -8.66 -7.66 -3.81
N ARG A 17 -9.81 -8.35 -3.73
CA ARG A 17 -10.31 -8.96 -2.49
C ARG A 17 -9.36 -10.02 -1.92
N ARG A 18 -8.69 -10.78 -2.78
CA ARG A 18 -7.66 -11.77 -2.37
C ARG A 18 -6.38 -11.08 -1.90
N GLU A 19 -5.90 -10.07 -2.61
CA GLU A 19 -4.70 -9.30 -2.23
C GLU A 19 -4.87 -8.54 -0.91
N LEU A 20 -6.10 -8.10 -0.61
CA LEU A 20 -6.45 -7.40 0.63
C LEU A 20 -6.56 -8.33 1.86
N GLN A 21 -6.48 -9.64 1.70
CA GLN A 21 -6.52 -10.57 2.84
C GLN A 21 -5.36 -10.29 3.81
N GLY A 22 -5.68 -10.07 5.09
CA GLY A 22 -4.72 -9.75 6.13
C GLY A 22 -4.28 -8.28 6.18
N TRP A 23 -4.97 -7.38 5.47
CA TRP A 23 -4.81 -5.93 5.61
C TRP A 23 -5.89 -5.33 6.53
N SER A 24 -5.50 -4.33 7.31
CA SER A 24 -6.43 -3.40 7.96
C SER A 24 -6.43 -2.07 7.20
N ASP A 25 -7.49 -1.28 7.39
CA ASP A 25 -7.63 0.02 6.74
C ASP A 25 -6.47 0.96 7.11
N ASP A 26 -6.10 1.00 8.39
CA ASP A 26 -4.94 1.77 8.87
C ASP A 26 -3.61 1.32 8.23
N ALA A 27 -3.40 0.01 8.10
CA ALA A 27 -2.19 -0.53 7.49
C ALA A 27 -2.11 -0.18 6.00
N LEU A 28 -3.25 -0.20 5.32
CA LEU A 28 -3.35 0.18 3.91
C LEU A 28 -3.12 1.68 3.73
N ALA A 29 -3.73 2.53 4.57
CA ALA A 29 -3.54 3.98 4.54
C ALA A 29 -2.07 4.36 4.76
N ALA A 30 -1.43 3.78 5.78
CA ALA A 30 -0.01 4.00 6.05
C ALA A 30 0.89 3.56 4.87
N SER A 31 0.55 2.44 4.23
CA SER A 31 1.30 1.92 3.09
C SER A 31 1.18 2.81 1.85
N ILE A 32 -0.02 3.32 1.56
CA ILE A 32 -0.25 4.26 0.45
C ILE A 32 0.58 5.54 0.65
N LEU A 33 0.58 6.09 1.87
CA LEU A 33 1.38 7.28 2.19
C LEU A 33 2.89 7.02 2.10
N ALA A 34 3.35 5.84 2.52
CA ALA A 34 4.75 5.44 2.41
C ALA A 34 5.20 5.39 0.93
N VAL A 35 4.38 4.82 0.05
CA VAL A 35 4.64 4.79 -1.40
C VAL A 35 4.63 6.20 -1.99
N ALA A 36 3.64 7.03 -1.66
CA ALA A 36 3.57 8.41 -2.16
C ALA A 36 4.80 9.24 -1.76
N ARG A 37 5.28 9.07 -0.52
CA ARG A 37 6.51 9.70 -0.06
C ARG A 37 7.73 9.20 -0.84
N ALA A 38 7.84 7.89 -1.05
CA ALA A 38 8.95 7.30 -1.80
C ALA A 38 8.96 7.75 -3.26
N ASP A 39 7.79 7.90 -3.90
CA ASP A 39 7.66 8.44 -5.25
C ASP A 39 8.23 9.86 -5.35
N ALA A 40 7.87 10.74 -4.42
CA ALA A 40 8.41 12.09 -4.36
C ALA A 40 9.93 12.08 -4.11
N GLU A 41 10.40 11.30 -3.14
CA GLU A 41 11.83 11.17 -2.81
C GLU A 41 12.63 10.62 -4.00
N ALA A 42 12.10 9.61 -4.72
CA ALA A 42 12.73 9.02 -5.90
C ALA A 42 12.75 9.98 -7.11
N LYS A 43 11.79 10.91 -7.20
CA LYS A 43 11.71 11.95 -8.24
C LYS A 43 12.55 13.18 -7.95
N GLY A 44 13.44 13.13 -6.96
CA GLY A 44 14.41 14.18 -6.67
C GLY A 44 14.13 14.98 -5.39
N ALA A 45 13.13 14.60 -4.59
CA ALA A 45 12.95 15.17 -3.25
C ALA A 45 13.91 14.57 -2.19
N SER A 46 14.76 13.61 -2.57
CA SER A 46 15.80 13.00 -1.73
C SER A 46 17.15 12.98 -2.43
N ARG A 47 18.24 12.99 -1.64
CA ARG A 47 19.62 12.75 -2.11
C ARG A 47 19.95 11.26 -2.22
N ASP A 48 19.10 10.40 -1.66
CA ASP A 48 19.20 8.95 -1.74
C ASP A 48 17.84 8.36 -2.14
N PRO A 49 17.60 8.17 -3.45
CA PRO A 49 16.34 7.63 -3.96
C PRO A 49 16.22 6.12 -3.75
N VAL A 50 17.33 5.39 -3.63
CA VAL A 50 17.31 3.93 -3.39
C VAL A 50 16.85 3.68 -1.96
N TYR A 51 17.44 4.37 -1.00
CA TYR A 51 17.04 4.27 0.41
C TYR A 51 15.59 4.70 0.64
N ALA A 52 15.06 5.63 -0.15
CA ALA A 52 13.64 6.02 -0.06
C ALA A 52 12.70 4.83 -0.34
N VAL A 53 13.01 4.04 -1.36
CA VAL A 53 12.22 2.84 -1.71
C VAL A 53 12.40 1.75 -0.66
N GLU A 54 13.61 1.51 -0.19
CA GLU A 54 13.88 0.54 0.88
C GLU A 54 13.08 0.87 2.14
N ARG A 55 13.10 2.14 2.56
CA ARG A 55 12.33 2.63 3.70
C ARG A 55 10.83 2.43 3.52
N ALA A 56 10.31 2.62 2.31
CA ALA A 56 8.91 2.40 2.01
C ALA A 56 8.52 0.92 2.19
N VAL A 57 9.33 -0.01 1.65
CA VAL A 57 9.11 -1.45 1.80
C VAL A 57 9.12 -1.86 3.28
N LEU A 58 10.07 -1.35 4.07
CA LEU A 58 10.12 -1.62 5.51
C LEU A 58 8.87 -1.08 6.23
N THR A 59 8.48 0.16 5.93
CA THR A 59 7.28 0.80 6.51
C THR A 59 6.01 0.01 6.19
N ILE A 60 5.86 -0.47 4.96
CA ILE A 60 4.73 -1.30 4.53
C ILE A 60 4.70 -2.63 5.29
N CYS A 61 5.85 -3.30 5.43
CA CYS A 61 5.96 -4.54 6.18
C CYS A 61 5.57 -4.36 7.66
N ASP A 62 6.03 -3.28 8.28
CA ASP A 62 5.70 -2.93 9.66
C ASP A 62 4.21 -2.61 9.86
N ALA A 63 3.63 -1.83 8.93
CA ALA A 63 2.21 -1.49 8.94
C ALA A 63 1.34 -2.76 8.85
N ARG A 64 1.67 -3.67 7.92
CA ARG A 64 0.95 -4.94 7.75
C ARG A 64 1.01 -5.81 9.01
N ARG A 65 2.18 -5.96 9.63
CA ARG A 65 2.33 -6.72 10.89
C ARG A 65 1.53 -6.10 12.04
N SER A 66 1.56 -4.79 12.16
CA SER A 66 0.88 -4.06 13.22
C SER A 66 -0.64 -4.13 13.09
N GLY A 67 -1.16 -4.09 11.85
CA GLY A 67 -2.58 -4.25 11.56
C GLY A 67 -3.12 -5.65 11.93
N THR A 68 -2.38 -6.72 11.62
CA THR A 68 -2.76 -8.08 12.00
C THR A 68 -2.83 -8.29 13.50
N ARG A 69 -1.92 -7.65 14.27
CA ARG A 69 -1.91 -7.75 15.75
C ARG A 69 -3.04 -6.98 16.43
N ARG A 70 -3.72 -6.09 15.72
CA ARG A 70 -4.82 -5.25 16.23
C ARG A 70 -6.21 -5.82 15.91
N ARG A 71 -6.30 -6.87 15.09
CA ARG A 71 -7.53 -7.62 14.82
C ARG A 71 -7.69 -8.76 15.80
#